data_AF-A0A2D8G8B7-F1
#
_entry.id   AF-A0A2D8G8B7-F1
#
_cell.length_a   1.000
_cell.length_b   1.000
_cell.length_c   1.000
_cell.angle_alpha   90.00
_cell.angle_beta   90.00
_cell.angle_gamma   90.00
#
_symmetry.space_group_name_H-M   'P 1'
#
loop_
_entity.id
_entity.type
_entity.pdbx_description
1 polymer ?
#
loop_
_entity_poly.entity_id
_entity_poly.type
_entity_poly.pdbx_seq_one_letter_code
_entity_poly.pdbx_strand_id
1 'polypeptide(L)'
;MNGRRSKRKQAVNTDSDIEHAAFAQLDFDAIQLQSHRAHGERQISPLEAKTDSQARYMRAIQTHAVTFGIGPAGTGKSYCAAGLAADGLRRGTISRLILTRPAVEAGEQLGFLPGDVDEKFGVYIEAFREILDERLGRGAVDYYLRHGRIVAAPLAYMRGRTFGPGNFVILDEAQNTTVTQMKMFLTRIGTDCTVVINGDVQQSDLKGANGLADAIDRLTGLAQVKVHAFERDDIVRSGLVRAVIDRYEVA
;
A
#
# COMPACT_ATOMS: atom_id res chain seq x y z
N MET A 1 -18.68 -49.57 31.05
CA MET A 1 -17.38 -49.37 31.73
C MET A 1 -16.30 -49.11 30.67
N ASN A 2 -15.60 -47.98 30.79
CA ASN A 2 -14.24 -47.59 30.33
C ASN A 2 -13.63 -48.33 29.12
N GLY A 3 -13.25 -47.67 28.02
CA GLY A 3 -12.04 -46.83 27.83
C GLY A 3 -11.34 -47.36 26.55
N ARG A 4 -10.63 -46.64 25.67
CA ARG A 4 -9.69 -45.51 25.77
C ARG A 4 -9.57 -44.83 24.39
N ARG A 5 -9.21 -43.55 24.42
CA ARG A 5 -8.83 -42.67 23.30
C ARG A 5 -7.59 -43.18 22.54
N SER A 6 -7.51 -42.88 21.24
CA SER A 6 -6.24 -42.57 20.57
C SER A 6 -6.43 -41.42 19.58
N LYS A 7 -5.89 -40.25 19.94
CA LYS A 7 -5.70 -39.10 19.04
C LYS A 7 -4.34 -39.28 18.36
N ARG A 8 -4.31 -39.50 17.05
CA ARG A 8 -3.08 -39.30 16.25
C ARG A 8 -2.89 -37.80 16.05
N LYS A 9 -1.86 -37.24 16.70
CA LYS A 9 -1.27 -35.95 16.33
C LYS A 9 -0.56 -36.15 14.98
N GLN A 10 -0.98 -35.45 13.94
CA GLN A 10 -0.12 -35.21 12.78
C GLN A 10 0.97 -34.24 13.23
N ALA A 11 2.22 -34.71 13.21
CA ALA A 11 3.38 -33.84 13.33
C ALA A 11 3.48 -33.01 12.05
N VAL A 12 3.49 -31.69 12.21
CA VAL A 12 3.84 -30.74 11.13
C VAL A 12 5.32 -30.96 10.85
N ASN A 13 5.64 -31.29 9.61
CA ASN A 13 7.01 -31.54 9.16
C ASN A 13 7.73 -30.19 9.02
N THR A 14 8.55 -29.81 9.99
CA THR A 14 9.16 -28.47 10.11
C THR A 14 10.45 -28.28 9.32
N ASP A 15 10.98 -29.32 8.68
CA ASP A 15 12.27 -29.24 7.98
C ASP A 15 12.17 -28.64 6.57
N SER A 16 11.05 -28.83 5.86
CA SER A 16 10.88 -28.25 4.51
C SER A 16 10.73 -26.74 4.52
N ASP A 17 10.11 -26.18 5.57
CA ASP A 17 9.89 -24.73 5.68
C ASP A 17 11.18 -23.99 6.04
N ILE A 18 12.09 -24.65 6.79
CA ILE A 18 13.41 -24.11 7.13
C ILE A 18 14.34 -24.14 5.91
N GLU A 19 14.32 -25.22 5.13
CA GLU A 19 15.09 -25.29 3.88
C GLU A 19 14.60 -24.27 2.86
N HIS A 20 13.29 -24.11 2.66
CA HIS A 20 12.75 -23.07 1.77
C HIS A 20 13.09 -21.65 2.23
N ALA A 21 13.06 -21.37 3.53
CA ALA A 21 13.47 -20.08 4.06
C ALA A 21 14.98 -19.82 3.86
N ALA A 22 15.82 -20.83 4.08
CA ALA A 22 17.27 -20.75 3.87
C ALA A 22 17.63 -20.57 2.38
N PHE A 23 16.94 -21.27 1.47
CA PHE A 23 17.10 -21.08 0.02
C PHE A 23 16.68 -19.68 -0.44
N ALA A 24 15.55 -19.15 0.07
CA ALA A 24 15.13 -17.78 -0.23
C ALA A 24 16.11 -16.71 0.30
N GLN A 25 16.78 -17.00 1.42
CA GLN A 25 17.75 -16.12 2.05
C GLN A 25 19.12 -16.15 1.34
N LEU A 26 19.53 -17.31 0.81
CA LEU A 26 20.71 -17.44 -0.05
C LEU A 26 20.52 -16.72 -1.40
N ASP A 27 19.32 -16.79 -1.99
CA ASP A 27 18.99 -16.00 -3.18
C ASP A 27 19.03 -14.49 -2.87
N PHE A 28 18.56 -14.06 -1.69
CA PHE A 28 18.58 -12.66 -1.28
C PHE A 28 20.00 -12.08 -1.21
N ASP A 29 20.93 -12.77 -0.55
CA ASP A 29 22.33 -12.33 -0.43
C ASP A 29 23.04 -12.32 -1.79
N ALA A 30 22.76 -13.33 -2.63
CA ALA A 30 23.31 -13.41 -3.99
C ALA A 30 22.78 -12.28 -4.89
N ILE A 31 21.49 -11.94 -4.78
CA ILE A 31 20.88 -10.81 -5.49
C ILE A 31 21.42 -9.48 -4.97
N GLN A 32 21.65 -9.33 -3.66
CA GLN A 32 22.31 -8.14 -3.12
C GLN A 32 23.71 -7.98 -3.71
N LEU A 33 24.53 -9.04 -3.67
CA LEU A 33 25.90 -9.02 -4.20
C LEU A 33 25.97 -8.79 -5.72
N GLN A 34 25.01 -9.30 -6.50
CA GLN A 34 24.96 -9.10 -7.95
C GLN A 34 24.36 -7.75 -8.35
N SER A 35 23.33 -7.25 -7.65
CA SER A 35 22.77 -5.91 -7.89
C SER A 35 23.74 -4.80 -7.49
N HIS A 36 24.48 -4.96 -6.38
CA HIS A 36 25.56 -4.05 -5.97
C HIS A 36 26.72 -4.01 -6.97
N ARG A 37 26.99 -5.10 -7.71
CA ARG A 37 28.06 -5.16 -8.72
C ARG A 37 27.64 -4.68 -10.10
N ALA A 38 26.36 -4.81 -10.46
CA ALA A 38 25.86 -4.47 -11.80
C ALA A 38 25.26 -3.05 -11.88
N HIS A 39 24.88 -2.43 -10.77
CA HIS A 39 24.41 -1.05 -10.71
C HIS A 39 25.30 -0.32 -9.71
N GLY A 40 26.24 0.50 -10.20
CA GLY A 40 26.95 1.44 -9.33
C GLY A 40 25.94 2.16 -8.45
N GLU A 41 26.22 2.26 -7.15
CA GLU A 41 25.30 2.79 -6.14
C GLU A 41 24.64 4.07 -6.66
N ARG A 42 23.41 3.95 -7.15
CA ARG A 42 22.65 5.11 -7.59
C ARG A 42 22.43 5.91 -6.32
N GLN A 43 23.12 7.05 -6.20
CA GLN A 43 22.97 7.95 -5.07
C GLN A 43 21.60 8.62 -5.20
N ILE A 44 20.57 7.92 -4.75
CA ILE A 44 19.19 8.41 -4.75
C ILE A 44 19.08 9.38 -3.58
N SER A 45 18.77 10.64 -3.89
CA SER A 45 18.53 11.68 -2.88
C SER A 45 17.49 11.20 -1.85
N PRO A 46 17.59 11.63 -0.59
CA PRO A 46 16.57 11.35 0.41
C PRO A 46 15.17 11.70 -0.11
N LEU A 47 14.16 10.93 0.31
CA LEU A 47 12.77 11.31 0.02
C LEU A 47 12.46 12.55 0.86
N GLU A 48 12.28 13.70 0.21
CA GLU A 48 12.03 14.97 0.86
C GLU A 48 10.54 15.33 0.81
N ALA A 49 10.02 15.75 1.95
CA ALA A 49 8.69 16.34 2.04
C ALA A 49 8.74 17.75 1.43
N LYS A 50 7.80 18.06 0.54
CA LYS A 50 7.66 19.38 -0.08
C LYS A 50 6.88 20.37 0.78
N THR A 51 6.15 19.87 1.78
CA THR A 51 5.42 20.68 2.78
C THR A 51 5.60 20.08 4.18
N ASP A 52 5.42 20.91 5.21
CA ASP A 52 5.43 20.43 6.60
C ASP A 52 4.35 19.38 6.87
N SER A 53 3.19 19.49 6.19
CA SER A 53 2.11 18.52 6.30
C SER A 53 2.53 17.15 5.75
N GLN A 54 3.24 17.11 4.62
CA GLN A 54 3.85 15.88 4.10
C GLN A 54 4.86 15.29 5.09
N ALA A 55 5.69 16.13 5.73
CA ALA A 55 6.66 15.66 6.72
C ALA A 55 5.97 15.02 7.94
N ARG A 56 4.91 15.66 8.46
CA ARG A 56 4.09 15.10 9.55
C ARG A 56 3.39 13.81 9.16
N TYR A 57 2.86 13.73 7.94
CA TYR A 57 2.23 12.53 7.40
C TYR A 57 3.21 11.37 7.25
N MET A 58 4.39 11.62 6.67
CA MET A 58 5.45 10.62 6.55
C MET A 58 5.90 10.10 7.92
N ARG A 59 6.03 11.00 8.90
CA ARG A 59 6.33 10.62 10.28
C ARG A 59 5.22 9.78 10.91
N ALA A 60 3.94 10.09 10.63
CA ALA A 60 2.81 9.31 11.11
C ALA A 60 2.88 7.86 10.61
N ILE A 61 3.13 7.66 9.31
CA ILE A 61 3.31 6.34 8.69
C ILE A 61 4.42 5.53 9.38
N GLN A 62 5.53 6.18 9.73
CA GLN A 62 6.67 5.51 10.35
C GLN A 62 6.46 5.15 11.83
N THR A 63 5.50 5.79 12.50
CA THR A 63 5.33 5.70 13.97
C THR A 63 4.04 4.99 14.40
N HIS A 64 3.12 4.74 13.47
CA HIS A 64 1.83 4.11 13.75
C HIS A 64 1.60 2.92 12.82
N ALA A 65 0.96 1.87 13.32
CA ALA A 65 0.61 0.70 12.51
C ALA A 65 -0.39 1.05 11.39
N VAL A 66 -1.36 1.94 11.68
CA VAL A 66 -2.35 2.38 10.70
C VAL A 66 -2.33 3.91 10.59
N THR A 67 -2.21 4.41 9.36
CA THR A 67 -2.29 5.85 9.09
C THR A 67 -3.35 6.13 8.03
N PHE A 68 -4.30 7.00 8.36
CA PHE A 68 -5.24 7.58 7.41
C PHE A 68 -4.67 8.89 6.86
N GLY A 69 -4.43 8.96 5.56
CA GLY A 69 -4.08 10.19 4.84
C GLY A 69 -5.31 10.72 4.12
N ILE A 70 -6.00 11.71 4.71
CA ILE A 70 -7.21 12.29 4.14
C ILE A 70 -6.97 13.68 3.57
N GLY A 71 -7.56 13.98 2.43
CA GLY A 71 -7.54 15.33 1.86
C GLY A 71 -7.39 15.34 0.34
N PRO A 72 -7.33 16.54 -0.27
CA PRO A 72 -7.54 16.72 -1.70
C PRO A 72 -6.45 16.07 -2.57
N ALA A 73 -6.79 15.85 -3.84
CA ALA A 73 -5.83 15.41 -4.85
C ALA A 73 -4.69 16.44 -5.02
N GLY A 74 -3.47 15.95 -5.18
CA GLY A 74 -2.27 16.81 -5.33
C GLY A 74 -1.58 17.21 -4.03
N THR A 75 -2.06 16.77 -2.87
CA THR A 75 -1.39 16.94 -1.55
C THR A 75 -0.20 16.00 -1.35
N GLY A 76 -0.04 14.99 -2.21
CA GLY A 76 1.10 14.06 -2.18
C GLY A 76 0.90 12.82 -1.29
N LYS A 77 -0.30 12.57 -0.74
CA LYS A 77 -0.58 11.43 0.14
C LYS A 77 -0.14 10.06 -0.44
N SER A 78 -0.45 9.77 -1.70
CA SER A 78 -0.06 8.51 -2.37
C SER A 78 1.43 8.48 -2.72
N TYR A 79 1.99 9.61 -3.16
CA TYR A 79 3.41 9.77 -3.47
C TYR A 79 4.30 9.54 -2.24
N CYS A 80 4.01 10.21 -1.12
CA CYS A 80 4.75 10.06 0.13
C CYS A 80 4.69 8.61 0.66
N ALA A 81 3.51 7.98 0.63
CA ALA A 81 3.34 6.61 1.11
C ALA A 81 4.14 5.61 0.25
N ALA A 82 4.05 5.69 -1.07
CA ALA A 82 4.78 4.80 -1.97
C ALA A 82 6.29 5.07 -1.95
N GLY A 83 6.70 6.33 -1.82
CA GLY A 83 8.11 6.69 -1.64
C GLY A 83 8.71 6.04 -0.37
N LEU A 84 8.00 6.10 0.76
CA LEU A 84 8.42 5.45 2.00
C LEU A 84 8.47 3.92 1.86
N ALA A 85 7.47 3.32 1.22
CA ALA A 85 7.43 1.88 0.97
C ALA A 85 8.60 1.42 0.08
N ALA A 86 8.87 2.14 -1.01
CA ALA A 86 9.99 1.87 -1.90
C ALA A 86 11.33 1.93 -1.15
N ASP A 87 11.51 2.98 -0.36
CA ASP A 87 12.68 3.12 0.49
C ASP A 87 12.82 1.98 1.50
N GLY A 88 11.70 1.50 2.05
CA GLY A 88 11.69 0.33 2.92
C GLY A 88 12.07 -0.96 2.19
N LEU A 89 11.58 -1.18 0.97
CA LEU A 89 11.95 -2.34 0.14
C LEU A 89 13.44 -2.33 -0.17
N ARG A 90 13.97 -1.15 -0.54
CA ARG A 90 15.39 -0.93 -0.85
C ARG A 90 16.29 -1.21 0.35
N ARG A 91 15.88 -0.77 1.55
CA ARG A 91 16.63 -1.00 2.80
C ARG A 91 16.38 -2.38 3.42
N GLY A 92 15.48 -3.19 2.86
CA GLY A 92 15.08 -4.46 3.43
C GLY A 92 14.27 -4.36 4.72
N THR A 93 13.79 -3.16 5.11
CA THR A 93 12.98 -2.97 6.32
C THR A 93 11.53 -3.40 6.13
N ILE A 94 11.09 -3.56 4.88
CA ILE A 94 9.82 -4.22 4.55
C ILE A 94 10.06 -5.35 3.54
N SER A 95 9.30 -6.43 3.69
CA SER A 95 9.41 -7.63 2.85
C SER A 95 8.57 -7.49 1.57
N ARG A 96 7.40 -6.86 1.69
CA ARG A 96 6.40 -6.75 0.62
C ARG A 96 5.60 -5.45 0.68
N LEU A 97 5.41 -4.82 -0.48
CA LEU A 97 4.47 -3.74 -0.72
C LEU A 97 3.20 -4.29 -1.37
N ILE A 98 2.04 -3.98 -0.78
CA ILE A 98 0.72 -4.30 -1.34
C ILE A 98 0.01 -2.99 -1.68
N LEU A 99 -0.28 -2.79 -2.96
CA LEU A 99 -1.05 -1.67 -3.48
C LEU A 99 -2.45 -2.16 -3.82
N THR A 100 -3.46 -1.50 -3.27
CA THR A 100 -4.83 -1.87 -3.55
C THR A 100 -5.74 -0.67 -3.63
N ARG A 101 -6.81 -0.82 -4.41
CA ARG A 101 -7.80 0.22 -4.69
C ARG A 101 -9.18 -0.43 -4.83
N PRO A 102 -10.27 0.17 -4.34
CA PRO A 102 -11.61 -0.32 -4.64
C PRO A 102 -11.85 -0.23 -6.15
N ALA A 103 -12.58 -1.20 -6.69
CA ALA A 103 -13.12 -1.06 -8.04
C ALA A 103 -14.14 0.07 -8.00
N VAL A 104 -13.88 1.14 -8.74
CA VAL A 104 -14.84 2.22 -8.97
C VAL A 104 -15.49 1.91 -10.31
N GLU A 105 -16.80 1.73 -10.33
CA GLU A 105 -17.55 1.68 -11.59
C GLU A 105 -17.60 3.09 -12.17
N ALA A 106 -16.50 3.56 -12.75
CA ALA A 106 -16.43 4.85 -13.44
C ALA A 106 -17.11 4.77 -14.83
N GLY A 107 -18.30 4.16 -14.92
CA GLY A 107 -19.07 4.00 -16.16
C GLY A 107 -18.49 3.01 -17.17
N GLU A 108 -17.19 2.75 -17.14
CA GLU A 108 -16.56 1.64 -17.82
C GLU A 108 -16.60 0.42 -16.88
N GLN A 109 -17.38 -0.60 -17.26
CA GLN A 109 -17.17 -1.90 -16.64
C GLN A 109 -15.69 -2.21 -16.79
N LEU A 110 -15.06 -2.74 -15.72
CA LEU A 110 -13.79 -3.44 -15.82
C LEU A 110 -14.05 -4.72 -16.63
N GLY A 111 -14.46 -4.57 -17.88
CA GLY A 111 -14.63 -5.60 -18.87
C GLY A 111 -13.26 -6.18 -19.14
N PHE A 112 -13.27 -7.48 -19.45
CA PHE A 112 -12.09 -8.29 -19.71
C PHE A 112 -11.02 -7.54 -20.49
N LEU A 113 -10.04 -6.95 -19.79
CA LEU A 113 -8.82 -6.47 -20.43
C LEU A 113 -8.17 -7.68 -21.10
N PRO A 114 -8.04 -7.75 -22.43
CA PRO A 114 -7.36 -8.87 -23.07
C PRO A 114 -5.88 -8.84 -22.66
N GLY A 115 -5.33 -9.96 -22.20
CA GLY A 115 -3.96 -10.02 -21.69
C GLY A 115 -3.76 -11.08 -20.60
N ASP A 116 -2.49 -11.32 -20.26
CA ASP A 116 -2.11 -12.17 -19.13
C ASP A 116 -2.62 -11.54 -17.81
N VAL A 117 -2.81 -12.35 -16.77
CA VAL A 117 -3.32 -11.90 -15.46
C VAL A 117 -2.48 -10.73 -14.91
N ASP A 118 -1.19 -10.73 -15.20
CA ASP A 118 -0.24 -9.67 -14.80
C ASP A 118 -0.48 -8.34 -15.55
N GLU A 119 -0.84 -8.37 -16.84
CA GLU A 119 -1.16 -7.16 -17.61
C GLU A 119 -2.45 -6.49 -17.09
N LYS A 120 -3.42 -7.31 -16.67
CA LYS A 120 -4.69 -6.82 -16.09
C LYS A 120 -4.48 -6.08 -14.77
N PHE A 121 -3.49 -6.50 -14.00
CA PHE A 121 -3.18 -5.89 -12.71
C PHE A 121 -2.21 -4.68 -12.82
N GLY A 122 -1.61 -4.48 -13.99
CA GLY A 122 -0.74 -3.34 -14.29
C GLY A 122 -1.39 -1.98 -14.01
N VAL A 123 -2.70 -1.84 -14.26
CA VAL A 123 -3.44 -0.60 -14.01
C VAL A 123 -3.37 -0.14 -12.55
N TYR A 124 -3.25 -1.08 -11.60
CA TYR A 124 -3.20 -0.75 -10.16
C TYR A 124 -1.82 -0.22 -9.70
N ILE A 125 -0.76 -0.40 -10.50
CA ILE A 125 0.55 0.18 -10.18
C ILE A 125 0.78 1.52 -10.88
N GLU A 126 0.07 1.85 -11.95
CA GLU A 126 0.34 3.05 -12.77
C GLU A 126 0.46 4.34 -11.96
N ALA A 127 -0.47 4.58 -11.03
CA ALA A 127 -0.46 5.76 -10.16
C ALA A 127 0.78 5.87 -9.24
N PHE A 128 1.46 4.75 -9.01
CA PHE A 128 2.63 4.64 -8.15
C PHE A 128 3.93 4.41 -8.93
N ARG A 129 3.82 4.05 -10.22
CA ARG A 129 4.95 3.54 -11.00
C ARG A 129 6.09 4.53 -11.08
N GLU A 130 5.77 5.80 -11.31
CA GLU A 130 6.76 6.89 -11.41
C GLU A 130 7.63 6.95 -10.15
N ILE A 131 7.02 7.05 -8.97
CA ILE A 131 7.78 7.16 -7.72
C ILE A 131 8.51 5.84 -7.39
N LEU A 132 7.91 4.68 -7.67
CA LEU A 132 8.59 3.41 -7.46
C LEU A 132 9.84 3.31 -8.36
N ASP A 133 9.74 3.68 -9.64
CA ASP A 133 10.85 3.70 -10.58
C ASP A 133 11.92 4.73 -10.19
N GLU A 134 11.52 5.89 -9.67
CA GLU A 134 12.43 6.92 -9.15
C GLU A 134 13.26 6.39 -7.96
N ARG A 135 12.61 5.71 -7.01
CA ARG A 135 13.24 5.24 -5.76
C ARG A 135 13.97 3.90 -5.88
N LEU A 136 13.53 3.01 -6.77
CA LEU A 136 14.07 1.65 -6.90
C LEU A 136 14.82 1.44 -8.21
N GLY A 137 14.49 2.21 -9.25
CA GLY A 137 14.88 1.91 -10.62
C GLY A 137 13.93 0.92 -11.29
N ARG A 138 13.66 1.14 -12.59
CA ARG A 138 12.71 0.34 -13.39
C ARG A 138 12.94 -1.17 -13.29
N GLY A 139 14.20 -1.61 -13.47
CA GLY A 139 14.54 -3.03 -13.41
C GLY A 139 14.24 -3.67 -12.06
N ALA A 140 14.43 -2.95 -10.96
CA ALA A 140 14.09 -3.44 -9.61
C ALA A 140 12.58 -3.51 -9.38
N VAL A 141 11.82 -2.51 -9.88
CA VAL A 141 10.35 -2.54 -9.82
C VAL A 141 9.80 -3.75 -10.58
N ASP A 142 10.26 -3.97 -11.81
CA ASP A 142 9.84 -5.11 -12.63
C ASP A 142 10.25 -6.45 -11.99
N TYR A 143 11.42 -6.51 -11.37
CA TYR A 143 11.86 -7.67 -10.60
C TYR A 143 10.94 -7.92 -9.40
N TYR A 144 10.64 -6.91 -8.59
CA TYR A 144 9.78 -7.04 -7.41
C TYR A 144 8.34 -7.40 -7.75
N LEU A 145 7.81 -6.91 -8.87
CA LEU A 145 6.50 -7.33 -9.36
C LEU A 145 6.47 -8.81 -9.70
N ARG A 146 7.41 -9.27 -10.54
CA ARG A 146 7.50 -10.69 -10.95
C ARG A 146 7.67 -11.65 -9.78
N HIS A 147 8.34 -11.22 -8.71
CA HIS A 147 8.59 -12.05 -7.52
C HIS A 147 7.59 -11.79 -6.38
N GLY A 148 6.52 -11.02 -6.63
CA GLY A 148 5.46 -10.77 -5.65
C GLY A 148 5.92 -10.00 -4.40
N ARG A 149 7.01 -9.24 -4.49
CA ARG A 149 7.45 -8.26 -3.48
C ARG A 149 6.72 -6.93 -3.61
N ILE A 150 6.28 -6.58 -4.82
CA ILE A 150 5.26 -5.56 -5.05
C ILE A 150 4.04 -6.29 -5.60
N VAL A 151 2.88 -6.12 -4.97
CA VAL A 151 1.61 -6.70 -5.41
C VAL A 151 0.63 -5.57 -5.61
N ALA A 152 0.21 -5.31 -6.84
CA ALA A 152 -0.83 -4.35 -7.15
C ALA A 152 -2.10 -5.11 -7.54
N ALA A 153 -3.19 -4.95 -6.79
CA ALA A 153 -4.40 -5.76 -6.99
C ALA A 153 -5.67 -5.05 -6.50
N PRO A 154 -6.85 -5.38 -7.05
CA PRO A 154 -8.12 -4.82 -6.57
C PRO A 154 -8.39 -5.19 -5.11
N LEU A 155 -9.15 -4.35 -4.41
CA LEU A 155 -9.50 -4.54 -3.00
C LEU A 155 -10.12 -5.92 -2.71
N ALA A 156 -10.88 -6.48 -3.67
CA ALA A 156 -11.48 -7.81 -3.54
C ALA A 156 -10.44 -8.92 -3.34
N TYR A 157 -9.22 -8.76 -3.86
CA TYR A 157 -8.12 -9.72 -3.74
C TYR A 157 -7.59 -9.84 -2.30
N MET A 158 -7.87 -8.85 -1.45
CA MET A 158 -7.48 -8.86 -0.03
C MET A 158 -8.37 -9.79 0.81
N ARG A 159 -9.52 -10.22 0.29
CA ARG A 159 -10.45 -11.10 1.00
C ARG A 159 -9.76 -12.42 1.39
N GLY A 160 -9.91 -12.80 2.66
CA GLY A 160 -9.36 -14.06 3.18
C GLY A 160 -7.84 -14.07 3.37
N ARG A 161 -7.16 -12.94 3.13
CA ARG A 161 -5.72 -12.79 3.38
C ARG A 161 -5.47 -12.11 4.72
N THR A 162 -4.28 -12.28 5.25
CA THR A 162 -3.78 -11.54 6.41
C THR A 162 -2.51 -10.81 5.98
N PHE A 163 -2.38 -9.54 6.37
CA PHE A 163 -1.15 -8.79 6.16
C PHE A 163 -0.13 -9.24 7.20
N GLY A 164 0.92 -9.90 6.73
CA GLY A 164 1.94 -10.48 7.59
C GLY A 164 3.04 -9.50 8.00
N PRO A 165 3.98 -9.96 8.83
CA PRO A 165 5.12 -9.15 9.27
C PRO A 165 5.93 -8.59 8.10
N GLY A 166 6.30 -7.32 8.21
CA GLY A 166 7.05 -6.61 7.18
C GLY A 166 6.24 -6.24 5.94
N ASN A 167 4.92 -6.46 5.92
CA ASN A 167 4.07 -5.94 4.86
C ASN A 167 3.86 -4.43 5.04
N PHE A 168 3.97 -3.69 3.94
CA PHE A 168 3.52 -2.31 3.82
C PHE A 168 2.33 -2.28 2.85
N VAL A 169 1.16 -1.86 3.33
CA VAL A 169 -0.09 -1.92 2.57
C VAL A 169 -0.60 -0.52 2.32
N ILE A 170 -0.92 -0.19 1.07
CA ILE A 170 -1.55 1.07 0.68
C ILE A 170 -2.91 0.74 0.08
N LEU A 171 -3.98 1.18 0.76
CA LEU A 171 -5.32 1.28 0.19
C LEU A 171 -5.51 2.72 -0.31
N ASP A 172 -5.52 2.91 -1.62
CA ASP A 172 -5.75 4.22 -2.24
C ASP A 172 -7.19 4.38 -2.73
N GLU A 173 -7.61 5.63 -2.93
CA GLU A 173 -9.00 6.00 -3.26
C GLU A 173 -10.03 5.39 -2.29
N ALA A 174 -9.69 5.36 -0.99
CA ALA A 174 -10.46 4.70 0.04
C ALA A 174 -11.87 5.29 0.24
N GLN A 175 -12.11 6.52 -0.23
CA GLN A 175 -13.45 7.11 -0.22
C GLN A 175 -14.46 6.30 -1.05
N ASN A 176 -13.98 5.49 -2.00
CA ASN A 176 -14.79 4.61 -2.82
C ASN A 176 -14.98 3.21 -2.21
N THR A 177 -14.77 3.08 -0.90
CA THR A 177 -15.10 1.85 -0.16
C THR A 177 -16.43 1.98 0.56
N THR A 178 -17.23 0.91 0.49
CA THR A 178 -18.37 0.73 1.40
C THR A 178 -17.88 0.40 2.81
N VAL A 179 -18.73 0.62 3.82
CA VAL A 179 -18.44 0.21 5.22
C VAL A 179 -18.04 -1.27 5.31
N THR A 180 -18.73 -2.16 4.57
CA THR A 180 -18.43 -3.59 4.55
C THR A 180 -17.06 -3.89 3.95
N GLN A 181 -16.68 -3.21 2.85
CA GLN A 181 -15.37 -3.38 2.23
C GLN A 181 -14.25 -2.84 3.13
N MET A 182 -14.45 -1.68 3.75
CA MET A 182 -13.49 -1.11 4.69
C MET A 182 -13.29 -2.02 5.91
N LYS A 183 -14.38 -2.51 6.52
CA LYS A 183 -14.30 -3.50 7.60
C LYS A 183 -13.60 -4.79 7.16
N MET A 184 -13.88 -5.28 5.95
CA MET A 184 -13.20 -6.45 5.39
C MET A 184 -11.69 -6.21 5.32
N PHE A 185 -11.26 -5.06 4.80
CA PHE A 185 -9.85 -4.66 4.69
C PHE A 185 -9.17 -4.51 6.05
N LEU A 186 -9.77 -3.77 6.98
CA LEU A 186 -9.21 -3.52 8.31
C LEU A 186 -9.04 -4.81 9.13
N THR A 187 -9.91 -5.81 8.92
CA THR A 187 -9.77 -7.12 9.59
C THR A 187 -8.71 -8.02 8.95
N ARG A 188 -8.01 -7.58 7.90
CA ARG A 188 -6.86 -8.30 7.33
C ARG A 188 -5.54 -7.91 8.01
N ILE A 189 -5.53 -6.83 8.80
CA ILE A 189 -4.32 -6.31 9.46
C ILE A 189 -3.80 -7.34 10.47
N GLY A 190 -2.59 -7.83 10.26
CA GLY A 190 -1.89 -8.72 11.17
C GLY A 190 -0.88 -7.98 12.04
N THR A 191 0.05 -8.72 12.64
CA THR A 191 1.12 -8.14 13.46
C THR A 191 2.26 -7.61 12.59
N ASP A 192 2.94 -6.56 13.06
CA ASP A 192 4.16 -6.01 12.48
C ASP A 192 4.05 -5.63 10.99
N CYS A 193 2.88 -5.12 10.59
CA CYS A 193 2.66 -4.52 9.28
C CYS A 193 2.35 -3.02 9.39
N THR A 194 2.70 -2.26 8.36
CA THR A 194 2.32 -0.85 8.20
C THR A 194 1.17 -0.76 7.21
N VAL A 195 0.11 -0.06 7.56
CA VAL A 195 -1.08 0.10 6.73
C VAL A 195 -1.37 1.58 6.55
N VAL A 196 -1.48 2.00 5.30
CA VAL A 196 -1.78 3.36 4.89
C VAL A 196 -3.09 3.36 4.11
N ILE A 197 -4.04 4.19 4.54
CA ILE A 197 -5.36 4.31 3.94
C ILE A 197 -5.51 5.76 3.45
N ASN A 198 -5.45 5.94 2.15
CA ASN A 198 -5.51 7.25 1.51
C ASN A 198 -6.86 7.47 0.84
N GLY A 199 -7.38 8.68 0.96
CA GLY A 199 -8.58 9.07 0.23
C GLY A 199 -8.99 10.50 0.47
N ASP A 200 -10.10 10.89 -0.13
CA ASP A 200 -10.77 12.16 0.14
C ASP A 200 -12.25 11.90 0.37
N VAL A 201 -12.71 12.06 1.62
CA VAL A 201 -14.11 11.80 2.00
C VAL A 201 -15.09 12.66 1.18
N GLN A 202 -14.66 13.83 0.69
CA GLN A 202 -15.50 14.73 -0.10
C GLN A 202 -15.64 14.27 -1.57
N GLN A 203 -14.76 13.40 -2.07
CA GLN A 203 -14.73 12.94 -3.47
C GLN A 203 -15.27 11.51 -3.63
N SER A 204 -16.24 11.13 -2.81
CA SER A 204 -16.85 9.80 -2.84
C SER A 204 -17.74 9.63 -4.06
N ASP A 205 -17.44 8.65 -4.92
CA ASP A 205 -18.29 8.25 -6.05
C ASP A 205 -19.45 7.32 -5.63
N LEU A 206 -19.45 6.86 -4.37
CA LEU A 206 -20.46 5.94 -3.84
C LEU A 206 -21.80 6.64 -3.56
N LYS A 207 -22.89 5.95 -3.92
CA LYS A 207 -24.23 6.27 -3.44
C LYS A 207 -24.48 5.55 -2.11
N GLY A 208 -24.24 6.21 -0.99
CA GLY A 208 -24.54 5.67 0.34
C GLY A 208 -23.46 5.94 1.40
N ALA A 209 -23.43 5.10 2.43
CA ALA A 209 -22.51 5.26 3.55
C ALA A 209 -21.04 5.09 3.11
N ASN A 210 -20.24 6.10 3.40
CA ASN A 210 -18.82 6.13 3.07
C ASN A 210 -18.00 5.33 4.10
N GLY A 211 -17.31 4.27 3.62
CA GLY A 211 -16.53 3.37 4.48
C GLY A 211 -15.29 4.03 5.09
N LEU A 212 -14.65 4.95 4.38
CA LEU A 212 -13.52 5.72 4.91
C LEU A 212 -13.95 6.61 6.08
N ALA A 213 -15.05 7.35 5.93
CA ALA A 213 -15.59 8.20 6.98
C ALA A 213 -16.00 7.40 8.23
N ASP A 214 -16.72 6.28 8.05
CA ASP A 214 -17.10 5.38 9.15
C ASP A 214 -15.87 4.80 9.88
N ALA A 215 -14.82 4.41 9.16
CA ALA A 215 -13.60 3.90 9.77
C ALA A 215 -12.84 4.96 10.57
N ILE A 216 -12.76 6.19 10.07
CA ILE A 216 -12.13 7.31 10.77
C ILE A 216 -12.84 7.56 12.09
N ASP A 217 -14.17 7.65 12.07
CA ASP A 217 -14.97 7.87 13.29
C ASP A 217 -14.75 6.77 14.32
N ARG A 218 -14.73 5.49 13.88
CA ARG A 218 -14.58 4.34 14.78
C ARG A 218 -13.17 4.14 15.35
N LEU A 219 -12.13 4.47 14.59
CA LEU A 219 -10.75 4.11 14.92
C LEU A 219 -9.94 5.28 15.49
N THR A 220 -10.47 6.50 15.42
CA THR A 220 -9.84 7.66 16.04
C THR A 220 -9.71 7.45 17.56
N GLY A 221 -8.53 7.74 18.09
CA GLY A 221 -8.21 7.59 19.52
C GLY A 221 -7.51 6.27 19.87
N LEU A 222 -7.43 5.30 18.94
CA LEU A 222 -6.59 4.11 19.13
C LEU A 222 -5.11 4.49 19.04
N ALA A 223 -4.29 4.01 19.99
CA ALA A 223 -2.88 4.39 20.12
C ALA A 223 -2.02 4.09 18.87
N GLN A 224 -2.38 3.06 18.10
CA GLN A 224 -1.66 2.64 16.90
C GLN A 224 -2.27 3.18 15.59
N VAL A 225 -3.24 4.09 15.70
CA VAL A 225 -3.94 4.69 14.56
C VAL A 225 -3.70 6.19 14.54
N LYS A 226 -3.22 6.71 13.40
CA LYS A 226 -3.15 8.15 13.17
C LYS A 226 -4.06 8.56 12.02
N VAL A 227 -4.84 9.62 12.24
CA VAL A 227 -5.52 10.34 11.17
C VAL A 227 -4.73 11.62 10.90
N HIS A 228 -4.29 11.77 9.65
CA HIS A 228 -3.60 12.96 9.15
C HIS A 228 -4.46 13.60 8.06
N ALA A 229 -4.93 14.82 8.32
CA ALA A 229 -5.69 15.61 7.37
C ALA A 229 -4.76 16.59 6.64
N PHE A 230 -4.79 16.52 5.32
CA PHE A 230 -4.23 17.51 4.42
C PHE A 230 -5.27 18.57 4.09
N GLU A 231 -4.81 19.81 4.00
CA GLU A 231 -5.64 20.95 3.61
C GLU A 231 -5.36 21.36 2.16
N ARG A 232 -6.15 22.29 1.62
CA ARG A 232 -5.95 22.80 0.26
C ARG A 232 -4.59 23.48 0.09
N ASP A 233 -4.11 24.15 1.13
CA ASP A 233 -2.81 24.83 1.11
C ASP A 233 -1.63 23.84 1.01
N ASP A 234 -1.86 22.55 1.31
CA ASP A 234 -0.88 21.48 1.14
C ASP A 234 -0.76 20.98 -0.30
N ILE A 235 -1.57 21.47 -1.25
CA ILE A 235 -1.53 21.04 -2.66
C ILE A 235 -0.23 21.51 -3.31
N VAL A 236 0.62 20.57 -3.70
CA VAL A 236 1.90 20.87 -4.37
C VAL A 236 1.72 20.77 -5.87
N ARG A 237 1.20 21.85 -6.48
CA ARG A 237 1.00 21.98 -7.93
C ARG A 237 1.48 23.36 -8.40
N SER A 238 1.73 23.48 -9.71
CA SER A 238 2.13 24.77 -10.30
C SER A 238 1.05 25.84 -10.10
N GLY A 239 1.45 27.12 -10.15
CA GLY A 239 0.53 28.25 -9.96
C GLY A 239 -0.64 28.25 -10.93
N LEU A 240 -0.41 27.84 -12.19
CA LEU A 240 -1.48 27.68 -13.18
C LEU A 240 -2.50 26.62 -12.76
N VAL A 241 -2.05 25.45 -12.30
CA VAL A 241 -2.96 24.37 -11.93
C VAL A 241 -3.76 24.73 -10.69
N ARG A 242 -3.15 25.42 -9.71
CA ARG A 242 -3.89 25.98 -8.56
C ARG A 242 -4.99 26.95 -9.03
N ALA A 243 -4.64 27.91 -9.90
CA ALA A 243 -5.61 28.85 -10.46
C ALA A 243 -6.75 28.16 -11.24
N VAL A 244 -6.47 27.05 -11.93
CA VAL A 244 -7.51 26.24 -12.59
C VAL A 244 -8.43 25.60 -11.55
N ILE A 245 -7.89 24.96 -10.51
CA ILE A 245 -8.68 24.33 -9.44
C ILE A 245 -9.61 25.37 -8.79
N ASP A 246 -9.07 26.54 -8.43
CA ASP A 246 -9.84 27.62 -7.80
C ASP A 246 -11.03 28.08 -8.67
N ARG A 247 -10.90 28.05 -9.99
CA ARG A 247 -11.97 28.45 -10.91
C ARG A 247 -13.09 27.42 -11.05
N TYR A 248 -12.80 26.13 -10.87
CA TYR A 248 -13.79 25.06 -10.98
C TYR A 248 -14.51 24.76 -9.67
N GLU A 249 -13.93 25.12 -8.51
CA GLU A 249 -14.52 24.83 -7.19
C GLU A 249 -15.37 25.99 -6.63
N VAL A 250 -15.34 27.17 -7.27
CA VAL A 250 -16.21 28.32 -6.92
C VAL A 250 -17.56 28.27 -7.68
N ALA A 251 -17.85 27.17 -8.40
CA ALA A 251 -19.08 26.97 -9.16
C ALA A 251 -20.03 25.97 -8.47
#